data_AF-G5BKA0-F1
#
_entry.id   AF-G5BKA0-F1
#
_cell.length_a   1.000
_cell.length_b   1.000
_cell.length_c   1.000
_cell.angle_alpha   90.00
_cell.angle_beta   90.00
_cell.angle_gamma   90.00
#
_symmetry.space_group_name_H-M   'P 1'
#
loop_
_entity.id
_entity.type
_entity.pdbx_description
1 polymer ?
#
loop_
_entity_poly.entity_id
_entity_poly.type
_entity_poly.pdbx_seq_one_letter_code
_entity_poly.pdbx_strand_id
1 'polypeptide(L)'
;MASQMEYAMETMMFTFHKFAGDKGYLTKEDLQVLMEKEFPGFLENQKDPLAVDKIMKDLDQRRDGKVGFQSFFSLIAGLTIECNDYFVVHMKQKRKKQAELNTYSCPDESSPKGPLTESAP
;
A
#
# COMPACT_ATOMS: atom_id res chain seq x y z
N MET A 1 1.27 14.82 24.03
CA MET A 1 1.09 13.50 23.40
C MET A 1 1.60 13.60 21.98
N ALA A 2 2.40 12.64 21.52
CA ALA A 2 2.79 12.58 20.12
C ALA A 2 1.57 12.23 19.25
N SER A 3 1.48 12.84 18.07
CA SER A 3 0.51 12.49 17.04
C SER A 3 0.79 11.09 16.48
N GLN A 4 -0.21 10.50 15.80
CA GLN A 4 -0.03 9.19 15.15
C GLN A 4 1.11 9.20 14.13
N MET A 5 1.32 10.33 13.45
CA MET A 5 2.40 10.48 12.48
C MET A 5 3.78 10.51 13.16
N GLU A 6 3.92 11.26 14.25
CA GLU A 6 5.15 11.28 15.04
C GLU A 6 5.47 9.89 15.61
N TYR A 7 4.45 9.16 16.08
CA TYR A 7 4.62 7.78 16.55
C TYR A 7 5.04 6.81 15.43
N ALA A 8 4.50 6.97 14.22
CA ALA A 8 4.91 6.16 13.07
C ALA A 8 6.37 6.44 12.69
N MET A 9 6.79 7.71 12.69
CA MET A 9 8.19 8.10 12.45
C MET A 9 9.12 7.50 13.51
N GLU A 10 8.75 7.60 14.78
CA GLU A 10 9.48 7.01 15.89
C GLU A 10 9.59 5.48 15.75
N THR A 11 8.49 4.81 15.36
CA THR A 11 8.47 3.36 15.12
C THR A 11 9.44 2.97 14.00
N MET A 12 9.45 3.70 12.88
CA MET A 12 10.39 3.44 11.78
C MET A 12 11.85 3.58 12.22
N MET A 13 12.16 4.60 13.04
CA MET A 13 13.49 4.81 13.60
C MET A 13 13.90 3.68 14.53
N PHE A 14 13.05 3.32 15.50
CA PHE A 14 13.36 2.25 16.45
C PHE A 14 13.49 0.89 15.79
N THR A 15 12.63 0.58 14.82
CA THR A 15 12.74 -0.64 14.04
C THR A 15 14.10 -0.73 13.36
N PHE A 16 14.56 0.32 12.67
CA PHE A 16 15.90 0.30 12.08
C PHE A 16 16.99 0.05 13.12
N HIS A 17 17.01 0.80 14.22
CA HIS A 17 18.05 0.68 15.25
C HIS A 17 18.02 -0.66 15.98
N LYS A 18 16.86 -1.30 16.12
CA LYS A 18 16.70 -2.65 16.68
C LYS A 18 17.49 -3.69 15.88
N PHE A 19 17.49 -3.63 14.55
CA PHE A 19 18.21 -4.58 13.70
C PHE A 19 19.64 -4.10 13.37
N ALA A 20 19.86 -2.80 13.24
CA ALA A 20 21.19 -2.25 13.02
C ALA A 20 22.08 -2.46 14.26
N GLY A 21 21.54 -2.31 15.47
CA GLY A 21 22.33 -2.27 16.70
C GLY A 21 23.33 -1.12 16.71
N ASP A 22 24.41 -1.25 17.49
CA ASP A 22 25.38 -0.17 17.73
C ASP A 22 26.18 0.24 16.48
N LYS A 23 26.23 -0.62 15.46
CA LYS A 23 26.94 -0.34 14.20
C LYS A 23 26.24 0.72 13.34
N GLY A 24 24.94 0.95 13.53
CA GLY A 24 24.19 2.00 12.84
C GLY A 24 23.92 1.75 11.34
N TYR A 25 24.12 0.52 10.87
CA TYR A 25 23.77 0.06 9.52
C TYR A 25 23.30 -1.40 9.57
N LEU A 26 22.59 -1.83 8.53
CA LEU A 26 22.18 -3.22 8.34
C LEU A 26 23.16 -3.90 7.37
N THR A 27 23.59 -5.11 7.71
CA THR A 27 24.18 -6.04 6.74
C THR A 27 23.07 -6.76 5.96
N LYS A 28 23.45 -7.61 5.01
CA LYS A 28 22.49 -8.47 4.31
C LYS A 28 21.69 -9.35 5.29
N GLU A 29 22.37 -9.91 6.29
CA GLU A 29 21.76 -10.77 7.30
C GLU A 29 20.78 -9.98 8.19
N ASP A 30 21.17 -8.78 8.65
CA ASP A 30 20.27 -7.93 9.42
C ASP A 30 19.03 -7.54 8.60
N LEU A 31 19.23 -7.19 7.32
CA LEU A 31 18.15 -6.83 6.41
C LEU A 31 17.20 -8.02 6.17
N GLN A 32 17.74 -9.23 6.04
CA GLN A 32 16.92 -10.44 5.91
C GLN A 32 16.01 -10.62 7.14
N VAL A 33 16.57 -10.56 8.34
CA VAL A 33 15.81 -10.72 9.58
C VAL A 33 14.78 -9.59 9.74
N LEU A 34 15.15 -8.36 9.38
CA LEU A 34 14.21 -7.22 9.38
C LEU A 34 13.03 -7.49 8.45
N MET A 35 13.28 -7.92 7.21
CA MET A 35 12.24 -8.20 6.22
C MET A 35 11.31 -9.32 6.68
N GLU A 36 11.84 -10.38 7.29
CA GLU A 36 11.05 -11.50 7.84
C GLU A 36 10.16 -11.08 9.02
N LYS A 37 10.62 -10.15 9.85
CA LYS A 37 9.90 -9.73 11.06
C LYS A 37 8.91 -8.60 10.83
N GLU A 38 9.28 -7.62 10.03
CA GLU A 38 8.53 -6.37 9.89
C GLU A 38 7.72 -6.32 8.58
N PHE A 39 8.08 -7.16 7.59
CA PHE A 39 7.38 -7.26 6.31
C PHE A 39 6.99 -8.72 5.94
N PRO A 40 6.38 -9.50 6.86
CA PRO A 40 6.10 -10.92 6.62
C PRO A 40 5.22 -11.14 5.38
N GLY A 41 4.17 -10.34 5.19
CA GLY A 41 3.30 -10.46 4.02
C GLY A 41 3.97 -10.10 2.69
N PHE A 42 5.04 -9.30 2.71
CA PHE A 42 5.83 -9.02 1.50
C PHE A 42 6.66 -10.25 1.09
N LEU A 43 7.22 -10.96 2.08
CA LEU A 43 8.02 -12.16 1.82
C LEU A 43 7.18 -13.40 1.55
N GLU A 44 6.04 -13.58 2.23
CA GLU A 44 5.15 -14.74 2.01
C GLU A 44 4.65 -14.85 0.57
N ASN A 45 4.45 -13.70 -0.08
CA ASN A 45 4.02 -13.63 -1.47
C ASN A 45 5.19 -13.73 -2.46
N GLN A 46 6.44 -13.67 -1.98
CA GLN A 46 7.61 -13.78 -2.82
C GLN A 46 8.06 -15.23 -2.99
N LYS A 47 8.14 -15.67 -4.25
CA LYS A 47 8.64 -17.01 -4.63
C LYS A 47 10.11 -17.01 -4.99
N ASP A 48 10.73 -15.83 -5.08
CA ASP A 48 12.11 -15.68 -5.47
C ASP A 48 13.03 -15.79 -4.25
N PRO A 49 13.87 -16.85 -4.15
CA PRO A 49 14.83 -16.98 -3.05
C PRO A 49 15.89 -15.88 -3.05
N LEU A 50 16.02 -15.12 -4.14
CA LEU A 50 16.95 -13.99 -4.28
C LEU A 50 16.27 -12.63 -4.07
N ALA A 51 15.03 -12.59 -3.57
CA ALA A 51 14.32 -11.32 -3.35
C ALA A 51 15.09 -10.38 -2.42
N VAL A 52 15.60 -10.89 -1.29
CA VAL A 52 16.38 -10.09 -0.34
C VAL A 52 17.71 -9.62 -0.95
N ASP A 53 18.37 -10.46 -1.75
CA ASP A 53 19.59 -10.07 -2.50
C ASP A 53 19.34 -8.90 -3.45
N LYS A 54 18.20 -8.91 -4.15
CA LYS A 54 17.81 -7.83 -5.05
C LYS A 54 17.54 -6.55 -4.28
N ILE A 55 16.78 -6.64 -3.18
CA ILE A 55 16.51 -5.48 -2.31
C ILE A 55 17.82 -4.92 -1.75
N MET A 56 18.71 -5.77 -1.24
CA MET A 56 20.02 -5.34 -0.74
C MET A 56 20.79 -4.58 -1.82
N LYS A 57 20.82 -5.09 -3.05
CA LYS A 57 21.49 -4.45 -4.17
C LYS A 57 20.90 -3.08 -4.52
N ASP A 58 19.58 -2.92 -4.41
CA ASP A 58 18.91 -1.65 -4.70
C ASP A 58 19.11 -0.61 -3.58
N LEU A 59 19.25 -1.07 -2.33
CA LEU A 59 19.44 -0.20 -1.15
C LEU A 59 20.91 0.16 -0.89
N ASP A 60 21.83 -0.75 -1.16
CA ASP A 60 23.28 -0.57 -1.02
C ASP A 60 23.87 0.20 -2.22
N GLN A 61 23.48 1.48 -2.32
CA GLN A 61 23.93 2.36 -3.40
C GLN A 61 25.46 2.56 -3.39
N ARG A 62 26.09 2.46 -2.21
CA ARG A 62 27.54 2.60 -2.05
C ARG A 62 28.31 1.31 -2.37
N ARG A 63 27.60 0.17 -2.46
CA ARG A 63 28.17 -1.16 -2.71
C ARG A 63 29.21 -1.56 -1.65
N ASP A 64 28.99 -1.14 -0.41
CA ASP A 64 29.86 -1.44 0.73
C ASP A 64 29.30 -2.56 1.62
N GLY A 65 28.18 -3.17 1.21
CA GLY A 65 27.45 -4.19 1.95
C GLY A 65 26.65 -3.62 3.12
N LYS A 66 26.40 -2.30 3.16
CA LYS A 66 25.77 -1.62 4.31
C LYS A 66 24.57 -0.79 3.88
N VAL A 67 23.46 -1.01 4.56
CA VAL A 67 22.24 -0.22 4.41
C VAL A 67 22.09 0.70 5.60
N GLY A 68 22.24 2.01 5.38
CA GLY A 68 21.98 3.04 6.39
C GLY A 68 20.49 3.39 6.52
N PHE A 69 20.15 4.20 7.52
CA PHE A 69 18.76 4.59 7.77
C PHE A 69 18.09 5.26 6.57
N GLN A 70 18.81 6.12 5.82
CA GLN A 70 18.27 6.78 4.64
C GLN A 70 17.90 5.78 3.53
N SER A 71 18.73 4.77 3.28
CA SER A 71 18.42 3.69 2.32
C SER A 71 17.22 2.87 2.80
N PHE A 72 17.21 2.48 4.08
CA PHE A 72 16.06 1.78 4.68
C PHE A 72 14.75 2.60 4.56
N PHE A 73 14.79 3.89 4.85
CA PHE A 73 13.61 4.76 4.72
C PHE A 73 13.16 4.89 3.26
N SER A 74 14.09 4.84 2.31
CA SER A 74 13.77 4.83 0.88
C SER A 74 13.01 3.55 0.47
N LEU A 75 13.31 2.39 1.06
CA LEU A 75 12.52 1.17 0.88
C LEU A 75 11.07 1.38 1.33
N ILE A 76 10.87 1.90 2.55
CA ILE A 76 9.53 2.15 3.11
C ILE A 76 8.76 3.14 2.24
N ALA A 77 9.41 4.23 1.81
CA ALA A 77 8.81 5.20 0.92
C ALA A 77 8.37 4.56 -0.40
N GLY A 78 9.23 3.75 -1.02
CA GLY A 78 8.90 3.01 -2.25
C GLY A 78 7.70 2.09 -2.08
N LEU A 79 7.69 1.25 -1.03
CA LEU A 79 6.56 0.37 -0.73
C LEU A 79 5.28 1.15 -0.46
N THR A 80 5.37 2.29 0.23
CA THR A 80 4.21 3.14 0.55
C THR A 80 3.64 3.78 -0.71
N ILE A 81 4.50 4.26 -1.62
CA ILE A 81 4.10 4.83 -2.91
C ILE A 81 3.40 3.76 -3.76
N GLU A 82 3.99 2.56 -3.89
CA GLU A 82 3.34 1.47 -4.64
C GLU A 82 1.98 1.06 -4.03
N CYS A 83 1.89 0.96 -2.70
CA CYS A 83 0.63 0.69 -2.02
C CYS A 83 -0.41 1.79 -2.29
N ASN A 84 0.02 3.05 -2.26
CA ASN A 84 -0.85 4.19 -2.55
C ASN A 84 -1.34 4.18 -4.01
N ASP A 85 -0.46 3.91 -4.96
CA ASP A 85 -0.82 3.85 -6.38
C ASP A 85 -1.82 2.72 -6.64
N TYR A 86 -1.59 1.54 -6.06
CA TYR A 86 -2.55 0.44 -6.09
C TYR A 86 -3.92 0.86 -5.53
N PHE A 87 -3.92 1.51 -4.36
CA PHE A 87 -5.14 2.00 -3.72
C PHE A 87 -5.87 3.01 -4.60
N VAL A 88 -5.18 4.00 -5.16
CA VAL A 88 -5.77 5.04 -6.03
C VAL A 88 -6.38 4.43 -7.29
N VAL A 89 -5.69 3.48 -7.93
CA VAL A 89 -6.17 2.80 -9.15
C VAL A 89 -7.40 1.93 -8.83
N HIS A 90 -7.34 1.11 -7.79
CA HIS A 90 -8.36 0.09 -7.51
C HIS A 90 -9.58 0.66 -6.76
N MET A 91 -9.41 1.66 -5.89
CA MET A 91 -10.53 2.29 -5.18
C MET A 91 -11.34 3.25 -6.08
N LYS A 92 -10.69 3.92 -7.05
CA LYS A 92 -11.41 4.73 -8.05
C LYS A 92 -12.25 3.86 -9.00
N GLN A 93 -11.78 2.64 -9.33
CA GLN A 93 -12.54 1.70 -10.15
C GLN A 93 -13.73 1.08 -9.41
N LYS A 94 -13.59 0.74 -8.11
CA LYS A 94 -14.72 0.28 -7.30
C LYS A 94 -15.84 1.33 -7.21
N ARG A 95 -15.51 2.63 -7.08
CA ARG A 95 -16.52 3.70 -7.10
C ARG A 95 -17.19 3.87 -8.47
N LYS A 96 -16.47 3.67 -9.58
CA LYS A 96 -17.05 3.70 -10.93
C LYS A 96 -17.96 2.49 -11.21
N LYS A 97 -17.55 1.27 -10.86
CA LYS A 97 -18.41 0.08 -10.99
C LYS A 97 -19.64 0.13 -10.10
N GLN A 98 -19.55 0.69 -8.89
CA GLN A 98 -20.72 0.90 -8.02
C GLN A 98 -21.66 1.97 -8.57
N ALA A 99 -21.12 3.03 -9.20
CA ALA A 99 -21.91 4.06 -9.87
C ALA A 99 -22.59 3.54 -11.15
N GLU A 100 -21.88 2.75 -11.97
CA GLU A 100 -22.45 2.10 -13.16
C GLU A 100 -23.54 1.08 -12.76
N LEU A 101 -23.31 0.24 -11.75
CA LEU A 101 -24.33 -0.72 -11.28
C LEU A 101 -25.57 -0.01 -10.70
N ASN A 102 -25.40 1.13 -10.03
CA ASN A 102 -26.53 1.94 -9.53
C ASN A 102 -27.30 2.66 -10.65
N THR A 103 -26.70 2.89 -11.82
CA THR A 103 -27.41 3.45 -12.99
C THR A 103 -28.19 2.41 -13.80
N TYR A 104 -27.91 1.11 -13.61
CA TYR A 104 -28.65 0.01 -14.25
C TYR A 104 -29.80 -0.56 -13.40
N SER A 105 -30.02 -0.03 -12.18
CA SER A 105 -31.24 -0.30 -11.42
C SER A 105 -32.39 0.50 -12.03
N CYS A 106 -33.23 -0.18 -12.80
CA CYS A 106 -34.45 0.37 -13.40
C CYS A 106 -35.32 1.05 -12.33
N PRO A 107 -35.85 2.27 -12.55
CA PRO A 107 -36.85 2.83 -11.66
C PRO A 107 -38.10 1.93 -11.68
N ASP A 108 -38.42 1.36 -10.52
CA ASP A 108 -39.64 0.60 -10.28
C ASP A 108 -40.87 1.48 -10.58
N GLU A 109 -41.89 0.85 -11.15
CA GLU A 109 -43.14 1.46 -11.60
C GLU A 109 -43.78 2.35 -10.52
N SER A 110 -43.92 3.65 -10.79
CA SER A 110 -44.98 4.44 -10.16
C SER A 110 -45.42 5.62 -11.04
N SER A 111 -46.29 5.28 -12.00
CA SER A 111 -47.40 6.07 -12.55
C SER A 111 -47.24 7.57 -12.88
N PRO A 112 -47.73 7.98 -14.06
CA PRO A 112 -48.61 9.14 -14.16
C PRO A 112 -50.05 8.68 -14.42
N LYS A 113 -50.97 9.09 -13.53
CA LYS A 113 -52.42 9.07 -13.82
C LYS A 113 -52.73 10.03 -14.97
N GLY A 114 -53.47 9.52 -15.97
CA GLY A 114 -54.28 10.27 -16.93
C GLY A 114 -53.59 10.61 -18.26
N PRO A 115 -54.33 10.77 -19.38
CA PRO A 115 -55.77 11.02 -19.48
C PRO A 115 -56.58 9.91 -20.18
N LEU A 116 -57.84 9.73 -19.76
CA LEU A 116 -58.85 9.06 -20.58
C LEU A 116 -59.30 10.04 -21.68
N THR A 117 -58.94 9.75 -22.93
CA THR A 117 -59.59 10.22 -24.17
C THR A 117 -61.00 9.60 -24.25
N GLU A 118 -62.03 10.08 -24.94
CA GLU A 118 -62.37 11.27 -25.73
C GLU A 118 -63.90 11.12 -26.05
N SER A 119 -64.60 12.25 -26.23
CA SER A 119 -65.83 12.48 -27.03
C SER A 119 -67.14 11.69 -26.82
N ALA A 120 -68.17 12.48 -26.52
CA ALA A 120 -69.55 12.58 -27.06
C ALA A 120 -70.05 11.59 -28.14
N PRO A 121 -71.39 11.43 -28.30
CA PRO A 121 -72.24 12.49 -28.85
C PRO A 121 -73.18 13.18 -27.85
#